data_AF-B0C0Q5-F1
#
_entry.id   AF-B0C0Q5-F1
#
_cell.length_a   1.000
_cell.length_b   1.000
_cell.length_c   1.000
_cell.angle_alpha   90.00
_cell.angle_beta   90.00
_cell.angle_gamma   90.00
#
_symmetry.space_group_name_H-M   'P 1'
#
loop_
_entity.id
_entity.type
_entity.pdbx_description
1 polymer ?
#
loop_
_entity_poly.entity_id
_entity_poly.type
_entity_poly.pdbx_seq_one_letter_code
_entity_poly.pdbx_strand_id
1 'polypeptide(L)'
;MKAPLSKRTPLGWLQLSHEKGRLLVALAGIAFADVLMFMQMGFQASLFVSNTQLHRTLNADIVLLSPQARNLQALSTFSRRRLYQAQDVPGVKFAEPFYINTLNWKNPQTKRETLVQVIGFNPDRSAMNLPGLTEKLPLVKQPDTFIFDRGSRGDYAESFALIDQGKPVQTEAQRRTITIAGLFEMGASFGADGTLITSDQNFLLQFPRRQAGSINLGLIRLEPNANPEQVVATLKDHLPEDVQVLTLEEFIAFETAYWQVRSPVGFYFRLRHRDGLCRRGGDCLPGVVHRCECPYSRVCDLQSHGLSESLFLRGGVRRSHYPSGPWIYPRCHSAYGTVWFGPICNSLTPIYDHRPSDHSIRTDGGDVYPFRCNSHSETPVR
;
A
#
# COMPACT_ATOMS: atom_id res chain seq x y z
N MET A 1 -12.89 12.16 46.18
CA MET A 1 -14.02 12.35 45.24
C MET A 1 -13.63 13.28 44.11
N LYS A 2 -13.53 12.78 42.87
CA LYS A 2 -13.26 13.63 41.68
C LYS A 2 -14.57 14.32 41.27
N ALA A 3 -14.58 15.64 41.25
CA ALA A 3 -15.77 16.42 40.86
C ALA A 3 -16.23 16.07 39.43
N PRO A 4 -17.55 16.00 39.17
CA PRO A 4 -18.10 15.74 37.85
C PRO A 4 -17.72 16.87 36.87
N LEU A 5 -17.41 16.51 35.62
CA LEU A 5 -16.92 17.40 34.55
C LEU A 5 -17.80 18.64 34.29
N SER A 6 -19.05 18.64 34.74
CA SER A 6 -20.08 19.65 34.49
C SER A 6 -19.94 20.96 35.28
N LYS A 7 -19.05 21.08 36.29
CA LYS A 7 -18.91 22.28 37.13
C LYS A 7 -17.64 23.12 36.89
N ARG A 8 -16.91 22.86 35.80
CA ARG A 8 -15.75 23.70 35.43
C ARG A 8 -16.21 24.79 34.48
N THR A 9 -15.99 26.06 34.81
CA THR A 9 -16.09 27.16 33.83
C THR A 9 -15.26 26.78 32.61
N PRO A 10 -15.83 26.78 31.38
CA PRO A 10 -15.14 26.33 30.17
C PRO A 10 -14.14 27.40 29.71
N LEU A 11 -13.14 27.68 30.55
CA LEU A 11 -12.13 28.71 30.35
C LEU A 11 -11.34 28.47 29.05
N GLY A 12 -11.10 27.22 28.69
CA GLY A 12 -10.41 26.85 27.45
C GLY A 12 -11.21 27.22 26.18
N TRP A 13 -12.52 26.99 26.18
CA TRP A 13 -13.39 27.39 25.07
C TRP A 13 -13.50 28.90 24.98
N LEU A 14 -13.75 29.57 26.11
CA LEU A 14 -13.83 31.04 26.19
C LEU A 14 -12.54 31.71 25.71
N GLN A 15 -11.36 31.14 26.00
CA GLN A 15 -10.07 31.62 25.51
C GLN A 15 -9.84 31.38 24.01
N LEU A 16 -10.29 30.25 23.47
CA LEU A 16 -10.17 29.95 22.03
C LEU A 16 -11.13 30.81 21.20
N SER A 17 -12.34 31.08 21.71
CA SER A 17 -13.33 31.93 21.04
C SER A 17 -13.01 33.42 21.10
N HIS A 18 -12.14 33.86 22.02
CA HIS A 18 -11.75 35.26 22.18
C HIS A 18 -10.84 35.74 21.03
N GLU A 19 -9.90 34.90 20.58
CA GLU A 19 -9.00 35.20 19.46
C GLU A 19 -9.33 34.38 18.21
N LYS A 20 -10.42 34.76 17.55
CA LYS A 20 -10.97 34.06 16.36
C LYS A 20 -9.96 33.91 15.23
N GLY A 21 -9.11 34.91 14.99
CA GLY A 21 -8.07 34.86 13.96
C GLY A 21 -7.01 33.78 14.22
N ARG A 22 -6.48 33.73 15.46
CA ARG A 22 -5.49 32.72 15.86
C ARG A 22 -6.09 31.31 15.86
N LEU A 23 -7.37 31.18 16.22
CA LEU A 23 -8.10 29.91 16.12
C LEU A 23 -8.26 29.44 14.68
N LEU A 24 -8.64 30.33 13.74
CA LEU A 24 -8.78 29.99 12.33
C LEU A 24 -7.45 29.54 11.71
N VAL A 25 -6.36 30.25 11.99
CA VAL A 25 -5.02 29.86 11.51
C VAL A 25 -4.61 28.49 12.08
N ALA A 26 -4.87 28.24 13.37
CA ALA A 26 -4.57 26.95 13.98
C ALA A 26 -5.41 25.79 13.38
N LEU A 27 -6.71 26.01 13.16
CA LEU A 27 -7.60 25.03 12.53
C LEU A 27 -7.20 24.77 11.07
N ALA A 28 -6.86 25.81 10.32
CA ALA A 28 -6.36 25.68 8.95
C ALA A 28 -5.07 24.87 8.91
N GLY A 29 -4.15 25.08 9.86
CA GLY A 29 -2.91 24.30 9.98
C GLY A 29 -3.16 22.82 10.25
N ILE A 30 -4.07 22.49 11.17
CA ILE A 30 -4.43 21.09 11.48
C ILE A 30 -5.15 20.44 10.30
N ALA A 31 -6.15 21.12 9.72
CA ALA A 31 -6.90 20.61 8.58
C ALA A 31 -6.00 20.38 7.35
N PHE A 32 -5.04 21.29 7.11
CA PHE A 32 -4.06 21.12 6.04
C PHE A 32 -3.15 19.91 6.29
N ALA A 33 -2.69 19.72 7.53
CA ALA A 33 -1.91 18.53 7.90
C ALA A 33 -2.69 17.22 7.70
N ASP A 34 -3.96 17.19 8.10
CA ASP A 34 -4.83 16.02 7.92
C ASP A 34 -5.06 15.70 6.44
N VAL A 35 -5.32 16.73 5.61
CA VAL A 35 -5.44 16.56 4.14
C VAL A 35 -4.17 15.97 3.56
N LEU A 36 -3.00 16.46 3.96
CA LEU A 36 -1.72 15.90 3.50
C LEU A 36 -1.53 14.44 3.95
N MET A 37 -1.92 14.09 5.18
CA MET A 37 -1.86 12.69 5.66
C MET A 37 -2.80 11.78 4.87
N PHE A 38 -4.05 12.20 4.64
CA PHE A 38 -5.01 11.42 3.85
C PHE A 38 -4.59 11.28 2.39
N MET A 39 -4.04 12.33 1.78
CA MET A 39 -3.52 12.29 0.41
C MET A 39 -2.37 11.29 0.28
N GLN A 40 -1.44 11.28 1.23
CA GLN A 40 -0.32 10.32 1.25
C GLN A 40 -0.81 8.87 1.41
N MET A 41 -1.77 8.61 2.31
CA MET A 41 -2.39 7.29 2.46
C MET A 41 -3.16 6.86 1.22
N GLY A 42 -3.90 7.77 0.59
CA GLY A 42 -4.66 7.50 -0.64
C GLY A 42 -3.74 7.10 -1.80
N PHE A 43 -2.64 7.82 -1.99
CA PHE A 43 -1.64 7.45 -3.00
C PHE A 43 -0.98 6.10 -2.72
N GLN A 44 -0.65 5.80 -1.47
CA GLN A 44 -0.08 4.50 -1.10
C GLN A 44 -1.05 3.34 -1.38
N ALA A 45 -2.31 3.50 -0.97
CA ALA A 45 -3.33 2.48 -1.21
C ALA A 45 -3.52 2.24 -2.71
N SER A 46 -3.58 3.31 -3.51
CA SER A 46 -3.67 3.23 -4.97
C SER A 46 -2.46 2.51 -5.59
N LEU A 47 -1.25 2.76 -5.10
CA LEU A 47 -0.03 2.06 -5.55
C LEU A 47 -0.10 0.56 -5.27
N PHE A 48 -0.55 0.14 -4.08
CA PHE A 48 -0.63 -1.29 -3.76
C PHE A 48 -1.70 -2.01 -4.57
N VAL A 49 -2.89 -1.42 -4.71
CA VAL A 49 -3.98 -2.01 -5.51
C VAL A 49 -3.54 -2.15 -6.96
N SER A 50 -2.93 -1.10 -7.55
CA SER A 50 -2.54 -1.10 -8.96
C SER A 50 -1.42 -2.11 -9.28
N ASN A 51 -0.49 -2.38 -8.35
CA ASN A 51 0.58 -3.36 -8.57
C ASN A 51 0.15 -4.81 -8.28
N THR A 52 -0.84 -5.01 -7.40
CA THR A 52 -1.36 -6.35 -7.08
C THR A 52 -2.49 -6.80 -8.01
N GLN A 53 -3.01 -5.92 -8.87
CA GLN A 53 -4.11 -6.24 -9.80
C GLN A 53 -3.80 -7.44 -10.70
N LEU A 54 -2.63 -7.47 -11.34
CA LEU A 54 -2.21 -8.62 -12.16
C LEU A 54 -2.12 -9.91 -11.33
N HIS A 55 -1.59 -9.82 -10.11
CA HIS A 55 -1.44 -10.99 -9.23
C HIS A 55 -2.80 -11.61 -8.90
N ARG A 56 -3.82 -10.77 -8.66
CA ARG A 56 -5.19 -11.22 -8.33
C ARG A 56 -5.93 -11.82 -9.52
N THR A 57 -5.55 -11.49 -10.74
CA THR A 57 -6.18 -12.04 -11.95
C THR A 57 -5.54 -13.34 -12.39
N LEU A 58 -4.42 -13.77 -11.80
CA LEU A 58 -3.79 -15.05 -12.13
C LEU A 58 -4.68 -16.23 -11.75
N ASN A 59 -4.77 -17.18 -12.66
CA ASN A 59 -5.58 -18.37 -12.53
C ASN A 59 -4.71 -19.56 -12.07
N ALA A 60 -4.12 -19.43 -10.88
CA ALA A 60 -3.18 -20.40 -10.30
C ALA A 60 -3.33 -20.49 -8.79
N ASP A 61 -3.01 -21.66 -8.22
CA ASP A 61 -3.06 -21.89 -6.77
C ASP A 61 -1.66 -21.67 -6.15
N ILE A 62 -0.63 -22.07 -6.91
CA ILE A 62 0.78 -21.95 -6.53
C ILE A 62 1.53 -21.26 -7.68
N VAL A 63 2.47 -20.39 -7.34
CA VAL A 63 3.33 -19.66 -8.26
C VAL A 63 4.79 -19.99 -7.96
N LEU A 64 5.52 -20.39 -8.98
CA LEU A 64 6.97 -20.50 -8.95
C LEU A 64 7.60 -19.20 -9.45
N LEU A 65 8.58 -18.70 -8.71
CA LEU A 65 9.37 -17.52 -9.09
C LEU A 65 10.86 -17.77 -8.83
N SER A 66 11.72 -17.01 -9.48
CA SER A 66 13.15 -17.02 -9.15
C SER A 66 13.40 -16.32 -7.80
N PRO A 67 14.27 -16.83 -6.92
CA PRO A 67 14.66 -16.15 -5.68
C PRO A 67 15.31 -14.78 -5.89
N GLN A 68 15.80 -14.51 -7.11
CA GLN A 68 16.38 -13.22 -7.50
C GLN A 68 15.32 -12.19 -7.94
N ALA A 69 14.06 -12.60 -8.07
CA ALA A 69 12.97 -11.69 -8.39
C ALA A 69 12.77 -10.68 -7.25
N ARG A 70 12.56 -9.42 -7.60
CA ARG A 70 12.36 -8.35 -6.61
C ARG A 70 10.91 -7.86 -6.58
N ASN A 71 10.30 -7.75 -7.75
CA ASN A 71 8.92 -7.35 -7.95
C ASN A 71 8.49 -7.78 -9.36
N LEU A 72 7.21 -7.57 -9.69
CA LEU A 72 6.64 -7.86 -11.00
C LEU A 72 7.39 -7.21 -12.18
N GLN A 73 7.98 -6.03 -11.97
CA GLN A 73 8.72 -5.28 -13.00
C GLN A 73 10.17 -5.77 -13.19
N ALA A 74 10.72 -6.45 -12.18
CA ALA A 74 12.07 -6.99 -12.17
C ALA A 74 12.02 -8.48 -11.79
N LEU A 75 11.28 -9.25 -12.59
CA LEU A 75 11.25 -10.70 -12.52
C LEU A 75 12.50 -11.28 -13.18
N SER A 76 13.28 -12.02 -12.39
CA SER A 76 14.34 -12.88 -12.91
C SER A 76 13.73 -14.12 -13.55
N THR A 77 14.47 -14.76 -14.47
CA THR A 77 14.01 -15.96 -15.15
C THR A 77 14.68 -17.23 -14.64
N PHE A 78 13.96 -18.34 -14.71
CA PHE A 78 14.46 -19.67 -14.35
C PHE A 78 14.13 -20.70 -15.44
N SER A 79 14.69 -21.89 -15.32
CA SER A 79 14.52 -22.94 -16.33
C SER A 79 13.11 -23.54 -16.32
N ARG A 80 12.49 -23.65 -17.50
CA ARG A 80 11.23 -24.36 -17.74
C ARG A 80 11.25 -25.80 -17.21
N ARG A 81 12.43 -26.42 -17.06
CA ARG A 81 12.59 -27.76 -16.46
C ARG A 81 11.92 -27.88 -15.09
N ARG A 82 11.89 -26.81 -14.30
CA ARG A 82 11.25 -26.79 -12.97
C ARG A 82 9.74 -26.99 -13.04
N LEU A 83 9.09 -26.59 -14.14
CA LEU A 83 7.66 -26.86 -14.33
C LEU A 83 7.38 -28.33 -14.56
N TYR A 84 8.21 -29.01 -15.35
CA TYR A 84 8.06 -30.45 -15.57
C TYR A 84 8.26 -31.24 -14.28
N GLN A 85 9.27 -30.88 -13.49
CA GLN A 85 9.47 -31.46 -12.14
C GLN A 85 8.28 -31.18 -11.21
N ALA A 86 7.70 -29.99 -11.28
CA ALA A 86 6.50 -29.67 -10.50
C ALA A 86 5.27 -30.48 -10.94
N GLN A 87 5.16 -30.82 -12.23
CA GLN A 87 4.08 -31.68 -12.74
C GLN A 87 4.19 -33.13 -12.26
N ASP A 88 5.39 -33.58 -11.90
CA ASP A 88 5.62 -34.93 -11.36
C ASP A 88 5.14 -35.08 -9.90
N VAL A 89 4.79 -33.97 -9.22
CA VAL A 89 4.33 -33.99 -7.83
C VAL A 89 2.84 -34.37 -7.75
N PRO A 90 2.46 -35.35 -6.92
CA PRO A 90 1.06 -35.73 -6.72
C PRO A 90 0.20 -34.55 -6.25
N GLY A 91 -0.98 -34.40 -6.85
CA GLY A 91 -1.91 -33.31 -6.57
C GLY A 91 -1.72 -32.07 -7.46
N VAL A 92 -0.70 -32.03 -8.31
CA VAL A 92 -0.55 -31.00 -9.36
C VAL A 92 -1.32 -31.44 -10.61
N LYS A 93 -2.29 -30.63 -11.04
CA LYS A 93 -3.07 -30.89 -12.26
C LYS A 93 -2.31 -30.47 -13.52
N PHE A 94 -1.67 -29.30 -13.49
CA PHE A 94 -0.77 -28.82 -14.54
C PHE A 94 0.10 -27.67 -14.03
N ALA A 95 1.27 -27.50 -14.66
CA ALA A 95 2.15 -26.36 -14.47
C ALA A 95 2.49 -25.72 -15.82
N GLU A 96 2.16 -24.45 -16.02
CA GLU A 96 2.37 -23.74 -17.28
C GLU A 96 3.32 -22.55 -17.13
N PRO A 97 4.11 -22.24 -18.17
CA PRO A 97 4.98 -21.09 -18.16
C PRO A 97 4.17 -19.80 -18.35
N PHE A 98 4.58 -18.76 -17.65
CA PHE A 98 4.03 -17.42 -17.79
C PHE A 98 5.16 -16.43 -18.01
N TYR A 99 5.10 -15.75 -19.15
CA TYR A 99 6.13 -14.83 -19.61
C TYR A 99 5.66 -13.40 -19.41
N ILE A 100 6.55 -12.57 -18.88
CA ILE A 100 6.30 -11.15 -18.68
C ILE A 100 7.52 -10.38 -19.17
N ASN A 101 7.27 -9.37 -19.98
CA ASN A 101 8.28 -8.40 -20.36
C ASN A 101 7.64 -7.05 -20.65
N THR A 102 8.46 -6.03 -20.88
CA THR A 102 7.98 -4.74 -21.38
C THR A 102 8.39 -4.55 -22.84
N LEU A 103 7.56 -3.82 -23.58
CA LEU A 103 7.70 -3.57 -25.00
C LEU A 103 7.45 -2.09 -25.27
N ASN A 104 8.37 -1.46 -26.00
CA ASN A 104 8.11 -0.16 -26.60
C ASN A 104 7.37 -0.38 -27.91
N TRP A 105 6.14 0.09 -27.95
CA TRP A 105 5.31 0.10 -29.16
C TRP A 105 5.02 1.54 -29.59
N LYS A 106 4.61 1.73 -30.83
CA LYS A 106 4.03 2.98 -31.29
C LYS A 106 2.53 2.93 -31.04
N ASN A 107 1.96 3.99 -30.48
CA ASN A 107 0.52 4.12 -30.39
C ASN A 107 -0.06 4.18 -31.83
N PRO A 108 -1.06 3.36 -32.18
CA PRO A 108 -1.62 3.32 -33.54
C PRO A 108 -2.23 4.65 -34.00
N GLN A 109 -2.74 5.49 -33.09
CA GLN A 109 -3.33 6.79 -33.40
C GLN A 109 -2.32 7.92 -33.31
N THR A 110 -1.70 8.12 -32.14
CA THR A 110 -0.82 9.28 -31.89
C THR A 110 0.59 9.10 -32.43
N LYS A 111 0.96 7.88 -32.83
CA LYS A 111 2.30 7.47 -33.29
C LYS A 111 3.42 7.69 -32.27
N ARG A 112 3.09 8.06 -31.04
CA ARG A 112 4.06 8.21 -29.94
C ARG A 112 4.53 6.85 -29.45
N GLU A 113 5.80 6.77 -29.08
CA GLU A 113 6.32 5.57 -28.43
C GLU A 113 5.84 5.51 -26.98
N THR A 114 5.39 4.32 -26.57
CA THR A 114 4.87 4.08 -25.21
C THR A 114 5.33 2.72 -24.73
N LEU A 115 5.62 2.62 -23.43
CA LEU A 115 6.00 1.36 -22.79
C LEU A 115 4.74 0.61 -22.36
N VAL A 116 4.55 -0.58 -22.90
CA VAL A 116 3.46 -1.49 -22.54
C VAL A 116 4.01 -2.79 -21.98
N GLN A 117 3.28 -3.40 -21.06
CA GLN A 117 3.61 -4.72 -20.53
C GLN A 117 3.06 -5.79 -21.47
N VAL A 118 3.88 -6.78 -21.82
CA VAL A 118 3.48 -7.92 -22.65
C VAL A 118 3.50 -9.17 -21.80
N ILE A 119 2.39 -9.88 -21.86
CA ILE A 119 2.18 -11.14 -21.16
C ILE A 119 2.00 -12.24 -22.20
N GLY A 120 2.80 -13.30 -22.09
CA GLY A 120 2.72 -14.49 -22.93
C GLY A 120 2.37 -15.72 -22.10
N PHE A 121 1.39 -16.49 -22.52
CA PHE A 121 1.05 -17.79 -21.93
C PHE A 121 0.40 -18.70 -22.97
N ASN A 122 0.23 -19.98 -22.61
CA ASN A 122 -0.42 -20.96 -23.49
C ASN A 122 -1.91 -20.62 -23.70
N PRO A 123 -2.37 -20.29 -24.92
CA PRO A 123 -3.77 -19.88 -25.15
C PRO A 123 -4.79 -21.01 -24.94
N ASP A 124 -4.36 -22.28 -24.93
CA ASP A 124 -5.24 -23.42 -24.65
C ASP A 124 -5.55 -23.56 -23.15
N ARG A 125 -4.77 -22.91 -22.28
CA ARG A 125 -4.98 -22.89 -20.84
C ARG A 125 -5.05 -21.46 -20.34
N SER A 126 -6.24 -21.02 -19.95
CA SER A 126 -6.41 -19.67 -19.44
C SER A 126 -5.61 -19.45 -18.15
N ALA A 127 -4.50 -18.72 -18.28
CA ALA A 127 -3.60 -18.36 -17.19
C ALA A 127 -4.15 -17.22 -16.32
N MET A 128 -5.21 -16.53 -16.77
CA MET A 128 -5.80 -15.40 -16.07
C MET A 128 -7.33 -15.48 -16.08
N ASN A 129 -7.94 -15.17 -14.94
CA ASN A 129 -9.38 -15.09 -14.77
C ASN A 129 -9.86 -13.66 -15.03
N LEU A 130 -10.02 -13.31 -16.31
CA LEU A 130 -10.49 -12.00 -16.76
C LEU A 130 -11.79 -12.16 -17.58
N PRO A 131 -12.80 -11.29 -17.34
CA PRO A 131 -14.07 -11.38 -18.05
C PRO A 131 -13.86 -11.15 -19.56
N GLY A 132 -14.39 -12.06 -20.38
CA GLY A 132 -14.29 -11.99 -21.84
C GLY A 132 -12.91 -12.27 -22.43
N LEU A 133 -11.88 -12.58 -21.62
CA LEU A 133 -10.55 -12.93 -22.14
C LEU A 133 -10.54 -14.32 -22.79
N THR A 134 -11.16 -15.32 -22.14
CA THR A 134 -11.17 -16.72 -22.60
C THR A 134 -11.72 -16.87 -24.03
N GLU A 135 -12.75 -16.10 -24.38
CA GLU A 135 -13.36 -16.09 -25.72
C GLU A 135 -12.41 -15.54 -26.80
N LYS A 136 -11.45 -14.71 -26.40
CA LYS A 136 -10.50 -14.03 -27.30
C LYS A 136 -9.16 -14.75 -27.42
N LEU A 137 -8.86 -15.72 -26.54
CA LEU A 137 -7.61 -16.51 -26.60
C LEU A 137 -7.36 -17.22 -27.96
N PRO A 138 -8.38 -17.71 -28.70
CA PRO A 138 -8.14 -18.27 -30.02
C PRO A 138 -7.51 -17.28 -31.02
N LEU A 139 -7.71 -15.97 -30.84
CA LEU A 139 -7.17 -14.94 -31.73
C LEU A 139 -5.64 -14.88 -31.66
N VAL A 140 -5.05 -15.03 -30.46
CA VAL A 140 -3.59 -14.93 -30.25
C VAL A 140 -2.82 -16.18 -30.66
N LYS A 141 -3.51 -17.19 -31.18
CA LYS A 141 -2.89 -18.33 -31.87
C LYS A 141 -2.35 -17.93 -33.25
N GLN A 142 -2.89 -16.86 -33.85
CA GLN A 142 -2.35 -16.31 -35.09
C GLN A 142 -1.02 -15.60 -34.82
N PRO A 143 -0.05 -15.66 -35.75
CA PRO A 143 1.23 -14.99 -35.59
C PRO A 143 1.04 -13.47 -35.42
N ASP A 144 1.92 -12.85 -34.62
CA ASP A 144 1.95 -11.39 -34.39
C ASP A 144 0.63 -10.78 -33.89
N THR A 145 -0.20 -11.61 -33.26
CA THR A 145 -1.53 -11.20 -32.81
C THR A 145 -1.57 -11.05 -31.29
N PHE A 146 -2.11 -9.91 -30.86
CA PHE A 146 -2.18 -9.51 -29.46
C PHE A 146 -3.60 -9.04 -29.10
N ILE A 147 -3.92 -9.10 -27.82
CA ILE A 147 -5.14 -8.55 -27.22
C ILE A 147 -4.70 -7.42 -26.30
N PHE A 148 -5.38 -6.27 -26.38
CA PHE A 148 -4.96 -5.06 -25.67
C PHE A 148 -5.94 -4.68 -24.55
N ASP A 149 -5.42 -4.11 -23.47
CA ASP A 149 -6.24 -3.66 -22.34
C ASP A 149 -6.97 -2.34 -22.66
N ARG A 150 -8.29 -2.35 -22.54
CA ARG A 150 -9.16 -1.18 -22.67
C ARG A 150 -8.91 -0.17 -21.56
N GLY A 151 -8.48 -0.62 -20.38
CA GLY A 151 -8.16 0.24 -19.24
C GLY A 151 -6.76 0.91 -19.32
N SER A 152 -6.10 0.84 -20.48
CA SER A 152 -4.79 1.46 -20.70
C SER A 152 -4.86 2.99 -20.65
N ARG A 153 -3.81 3.61 -20.10
CA ARG A 153 -3.63 5.07 -20.05
C ARG A 153 -3.16 5.59 -21.41
N GLY A 154 -3.93 6.49 -22.01
CA GLY A 154 -3.58 7.19 -23.25
C GLY A 154 -4.74 7.32 -24.24
N ASP A 155 -4.44 7.91 -25.41
CA ASP A 155 -5.42 8.11 -26.47
C ASP A 155 -5.53 6.86 -27.36
N TYR A 156 -6.54 6.04 -27.07
CA TYR A 156 -6.82 4.78 -27.78
C TYR A 156 -8.27 4.65 -28.29
N ALA A 157 -9.09 5.70 -28.15
CA ALA A 157 -10.54 5.64 -28.36
C ALA A 157 -10.95 5.17 -29.78
N GLU A 158 -10.29 5.65 -30.83
CA GLU A 158 -10.61 5.23 -32.21
C GLU A 158 -10.13 3.80 -32.46
N SER A 159 -8.99 3.43 -31.88
CA SER A 159 -8.46 2.06 -31.98
C SER A 159 -9.43 1.08 -31.31
N PHE A 160 -9.95 1.43 -30.14
CA PHE A 160 -10.95 0.64 -29.45
C PHE A 160 -12.22 0.49 -30.28
N ALA A 161 -12.73 1.59 -30.84
CA ALA A 161 -13.92 1.57 -31.68
C ALA A 161 -13.76 0.68 -32.93
N LEU A 162 -12.58 0.66 -33.55
CA LEU A 162 -12.28 -0.23 -34.68
C LEU A 162 -12.28 -1.71 -34.26
N ILE A 163 -11.64 -2.03 -33.14
CA ILE A 163 -11.56 -3.41 -32.65
C ILE A 163 -12.93 -3.91 -32.21
N ASP A 164 -13.76 -3.06 -31.60
CA ASP A 164 -15.15 -3.40 -31.25
C ASP A 164 -16.01 -3.69 -32.49
N GLN A 165 -15.69 -3.09 -33.64
CA GLN A 165 -16.32 -3.39 -34.94
C GLN A 165 -15.75 -4.67 -35.59
N GLY A 166 -14.87 -5.40 -34.91
CA GLY A 166 -14.19 -6.58 -35.45
C GLY A 166 -13.09 -6.26 -36.46
N LYS A 167 -12.64 -4.99 -36.56
CA LYS A 167 -11.55 -4.58 -37.44
C LYS A 167 -10.24 -4.58 -36.64
N PRO A 168 -9.30 -5.49 -36.93
CA PRO A 168 -8.02 -5.50 -36.22
C PRO A 168 -7.21 -4.24 -36.54
N VAL A 169 -6.49 -3.74 -35.54
CA VAL A 169 -5.64 -2.54 -35.67
C VAL A 169 -4.18 -2.98 -35.71
N GLN A 170 -3.44 -2.49 -36.70
CA GLN A 170 -2.00 -2.77 -36.79
C GLN A 170 -1.18 -1.65 -36.19
N THR A 171 -0.10 -2.01 -35.51
CA THR A 171 0.89 -1.06 -35.03
C THR A 171 2.30 -1.62 -35.06
N GLU A 172 3.31 -0.78 -34.85
CA GLU A 172 4.71 -1.16 -34.85
C GLU A 172 5.21 -1.33 -33.40
N ALA A 173 5.91 -2.43 -33.13
CA ALA A 173 6.64 -2.65 -31.89
C ALA A 173 8.01 -3.26 -32.18
N GLN A 174 9.08 -2.61 -31.70
CA GLN A 174 10.48 -3.02 -31.90
C GLN A 174 10.83 -3.39 -33.37
N ARG A 175 10.42 -2.56 -34.34
CA ARG A 175 10.64 -2.75 -35.78
C ARG A 175 9.90 -3.95 -36.39
N ARG A 176 8.82 -4.41 -35.74
CA ARG A 176 7.94 -5.46 -36.22
C ARG A 176 6.50 -4.97 -36.18
N THR A 177 5.70 -5.32 -37.19
CA THR A 177 4.28 -4.99 -37.20
C THR A 177 3.52 -6.03 -36.40
N ILE A 178 2.72 -5.58 -35.45
CA ILE A 178 1.84 -6.42 -34.63
C ILE A 178 0.38 -6.05 -34.89
N THR A 179 -0.49 -7.03 -34.72
CA THR A 179 -1.94 -6.90 -34.95
C THR A 179 -2.68 -7.01 -33.63
N ILE A 180 -3.53 -6.03 -33.34
CA ILE A 180 -4.41 -6.02 -32.17
C ILE A 180 -5.78 -6.51 -32.62
N ALA A 181 -6.13 -7.74 -32.22
CA ALA A 181 -7.34 -8.42 -32.69
C ALA A 181 -8.47 -8.43 -31.65
N GLY A 182 -8.21 -8.01 -30.42
CA GLY A 182 -9.21 -8.00 -29.37
C GLY A 182 -8.86 -7.06 -28.22
N LEU A 183 -9.86 -6.82 -27.37
CA LEU A 183 -9.73 -6.02 -26.16
C LEU A 183 -10.05 -6.85 -24.92
N PHE A 184 -9.45 -6.54 -23.79
CA PHE A 184 -9.88 -7.02 -22.46
C PHE A 184 -9.88 -5.85 -21.48
N GLU A 185 -10.35 -6.06 -20.25
CA GLU A 185 -10.36 -5.00 -19.25
C GLU A 185 -9.69 -5.48 -17.96
N MET A 186 -8.59 -4.82 -17.59
CA MET A 186 -7.88 -5.02 -16.33
C MET A 186 -7.48 -3.68 -15.69
N GLY A 187 -7.08 -2.70 -16.51
CA GLY A 187 -6.60 -1.40 -16.07
C GLY A 187 -5.08 -1.28 -16.17
N ALA A 188 -4.61 -0.05 -16.42
CA ALA A 188 -3.19 0.26 -16.38
C ALA A 188 -2.61 0.01 -14.98
N SER A 189 -1.36 -0.47 -14.94
CA SER A 189 -0.59 -0.56 -13.71
C SER A 189 0.35 0.64 -13.56
N PHE A 190 0.99 0.77 -12.41
CA PHE A 190 2.02 1.79 -12.22
C PHE A 190 3.28 1.53 -13.08
N GLY A 191 3.55 0.27 -13.41
CA GLY A 191 4.75 -0.12 -14.14
C GLY A 191 4.64 -0.09 -15.66
N ALA A 192 3.42 -0.03 -16.20
CA ALA A 192 3.20 0.12 -17.65
C ALA A 192 1.90 0.88 -17.93
N ASP A 193 1.90 1.68 -19.00
CA ASP A 193 0.74 2.48 -19.39
C ASP A 193 -0.38 1.63 -20.00
N GLY A 194 -0.08 0.39 -20.39
CA GLY A 194 -1.07 -0.57 -20.86
C GLY A 194 -0.52 -2.00 -20.84
N THR A 195 -1.42 -2.97 -21.05
CA THR A 195 -1.07 -4.40 -21.06
C THR A 195 -1.51 -5.04 -22.37
N LEU A 196 -0.62 -5.87 -22.93
CA LEU A 196 -0.83 -6.71 -24.08
C LEU A 196 -0.78 -8.18 -23.65
N ILE A 197 -1.72 -8.97 -24.13
CA ILE A 197 -1.77 -10.42 -23.94
C ILE A 197 -1.54 -11.10 -25.28
N THR A 198 -0.71 -12.14 -25.30
CA THR A 198 -0.46 -12.97 -26.48
C THR A 198 -0.13 -14.41 -26.10
N SER A 199 0.06 -15.26 -27.10
CA SER A 199 0.54 -16.63 -26.91
C SER A 199 2.01 -16.66 -26.52
N ASP A 200 2.44 -17.74 -25.86
CA ASP A 200 3.84 -18.02 -25.58
C ASP A 200 4.71 -18.01 -26.84
N GLN A 201 4.21 -18.53 -27.96
CA GLN A 201 4.90 -18.51 -29.25
C GLN A 201 5.09 -17.08 -29.79
N ASN A 202 4.03 -16.27 -29.83
CA ASN A 202 4.11 -14.88 -30.27
C ASN A 202 5.01 -14.04 -29.36
N PHE A 203 4.98 -14.29 -28.06
CA PHE A 203 5.88 -13.65 -27.11
C PHE A 203 7.35 -13.93 -27.47
N LEU A 204 7.71 -15.19 -27.74
CA LEU A 204 9.07 -15.56 -28.10
C LEU A 204 9.48 -15.01 -29.48
N LEU A 205 8.54 -14.89 -30.42
CA LEU A 205 8.77 -14.21 -31.71
C LEU A 205 9.04 -12.71 -31.53
N GLN A 206 8.31 -12.04 -30.63
CA GLN A 206 8.51 -10.63 -30.33
C GLN A 206 9.84 -10.35 -29.61
N PHE A 207 10.34 -11.33 -28.83
CA PHE A 207 11.56 -11.21 -28.04
C PHE A 207 12.59 -12.29 -28.44
N PRO A 208 13.26 -12.20 -29.60
CA PRO A 208 14.16 -13.25 -30.10
C PRO A 208 15.41 -13.46 -29.23
N ARG A 209 15.75 -12.51 -28.35
CA ARG A 209 16.82 -12.66 -27.36
C ARG A 209 16.42 -13.54 -26.17
N ARG A 210 15.12 -13.80 -25.97
CA ARG A 210 14.62 -14.69 -24.92
C ARG A 210 14.71 -16.13 -25.39
N GLN A 211 15.32 -16.96 -24.56
CA GLN A 211 15.31 -18.40 -24.77
C GLN A 211 13.95 -18.97 -24.33
N ALA A 212 13.37 -19.85 -25.13
CA ALA A 212 12.10 -20.51 -24.83
C ALA A 212 12.14 -21.33 -23.51
N GLY A 213 13.33 -21.75 -23.09
CA GLY A 213 13.55 -22.46 -21.83
C GLY A 213 13.60 -21.55 -20.59
N SER A 214 13.61 -20.22 -20.74
CA SER A 214 13.77 -19.26 -19.64
C SER A 214 12.46 -18.53 -19.38
N ILE A 215 11.79 -18.88 -18.29
CA ILE A 215 10.44 -18.40 -17.95
C ILE A 215 10.49 -17.42 -16.77
N ASN A 216 9.53 -16.50 -16.67
CA ASN A 216 9.46 -15.53 -15.57
C ASN A 216 8.73 -16.10 -14.36
N LEU A 217 7.54 -16.69 -14.59
CA LEU A 217 6.71 -17.29 -13.56
C LEU A 217 6.27 -18.69 -14.01
N GLY A 218 6.10 -19.58 -13.03
CA GLY A 218 5.48 -20.89 -13.22
C GLY A 218 4.12 -20.90 -12.55
N LEU A 219 3.06 -21.06 -13.32
CA LEU A 219 1.71 -21.12 -12.78
C LEU A 219 1.31 -22.57 -12.57
N ILE A 220 1.08 -22.96 -11.33
CA ILE A 220 0.69 -24.31 -10.95
C ILE A 220 -0.77 -24.29 -10.53
N ARG A 221 -1.54 -25.19 -11.12
CA ARG A 221 -2.91 -25.51 -10.71
C ARG A 221 -2.96 -26.87 -10.05
N LEU A 222 -3.63 -26.93 -8.92
CA LEU A 222 -3.85 -28.15 -8.16
C LEU A 222 -5.07 -28.92 -8.66
N GLU A 223 -5.13 -30.19 -8.28
CA GLU A 223 -6.34 -30.98 -8.40
C GLU A 223 -7.42 -30.49 -7.41
N PRO A 224 -8.72 -30.61 -7.72
CA PRO A 224 -9.80 -30.05 -6.90
C PRO A 224 -9.84 -30.51 -5.43
N ASN A 225 -9.23 -31.66 -5.11
CA ASN A 225 -9.21 -32.26 -3.78
C ASN A 225 -7.84 -32.21 -3.10
N ALA A 226 -6.84 -31.57 -3.71
CA ALA A 226 -5.50 -31.49 -3.16
C ALA A 226 -5.43 -30.40 -2.07
N ASN A 227 -4.71 -30.68 -0.98
CA ASN A 227 -4.43 -29.67 0.05
C ASN A 227 -3.28 -28.77 -0.41
N PRO A 228 -3.50 -27.45 -0.61
CA PRO A 228 -2.47 -26.54 -1.12
C PRO A 228 -1.22 -26.50 -0.24
N GLU A 229 -1.36 -26.51 1.08
CA GLU A 229 -0.22 -26.41 2.01
C GLU A 229 0.69 -27.64 1.94
N GLN A 230 0.10 -28.83 1.81
CA GLN A 230 0.85 -30.09 1.67
C GLN A 230 1.59 -30.15 0.33
N VAL A 231 0.94 -29.71 -0.76
CA VAL A 231 1.58 -29.67 -2.08
C VAL A 231 2.70 -28.64 -2.11
N VAL A 232 2.53 -27.47 -1.48
CA VAL A 232 3.60 -26.47 -1.34
C VAL A 232 4.80 -27.04 -0.61
N ALA A 233 4.59 -27.73 0.53
CA ALA A 233 5.68 -28.36 1.27
C ALA A 233 6.43 -29.40 0.41
N THR A 234 5.67 -30.27 -0.28
CA THR A 234 6.23 -31.28 -1.18
C THR A 234 7.00 -30.65 -2.34
N LEU A 235 6.49 -29.56 -2.93
CA LEU A 235 7.17 -28.82 -4.00
C LEU A 235 8.45 -28.16 -3.52
N LYS A 236 8.47 -27.61 -2.29
CA LYS A 236 9.68 -27.01 -1.69
C LYS A 236 10.76 -28.06 -1.43
N ASP A 237 10.38 -29.28 -1.07
CA ASP A 237 11.32 -30.39 -0.87
C ASP A 237 11.80 -31.01 -2.19
N HIS A 238 10.93 -31.06 -3.21
CA HIS A 238 11.22 -31.68 -4.50
C HIS A 238 12.01 -30.77 -5.45
N LEU A 239 11.75 -29.46 -5.41
CA LEU A 239 12.41 -28.48 -6.27
C LEU A 239 13.68 -27.93 -5.60
N PRO A 240 14.77 -27.72 -6.36
CA PRO A 240 15.98 -27.12 -5.81
C PRO A 240 15.81 -25.62 -5.53
N GLU A 241 16.73 -25.06 -4.74
CA GLU A 241 16.71 -23.67 -4.26
C GLU A 241 16.83 -22.59 -5.36
N ASP A 242 16.87 -22.96 -6.64
CA ASP A 242 16.87 -22.00 -7.75
C ASP A 242 15.47 -21.44 -8.08
N VAL A 243 14.44 -21.95 -7.41
CA VAL A 243 13.05 -21.49 -7.46
C VAL A 243 12.48 -21.34 -6.06
N GLN A 244 11.62 -20.33 -5.90
CA GLN A 244 10.80 -20.13 -4.72
C GLN A 244 9.38 -20.57 -5.06
N VAL A 245 8.76 -21.31 -4.15
CA VAL A 245 7.39 -21.80 -4.26
C VAL A 245 6.53 -20.95 -3.32
N LEU A 246 5.55 -20.23 -3.88
CA LEU A 246 4.61 -19.40 -3.13
C LEU A 246 3.17 -19.77 -3.47
N THR A 247 2.25 -19.70 -2.51
CA THR A 247 0.82 -19.65 -2.83
C THR A 247 0.47 -18.34 -3.52
N LEU A 248 -0.71 -18.27 -4.15
CA LEU A 248 -1.18 -17.01 -4.74
C LEU A 248 -1.25 -15.87 -3.70
N GLU A 249 -1.69 -16.17 -2.47
CA GLU A 249 -1.75 -15.20 -1.38
C GLU A 249 -0.35 -14.75 -0.94
N GLU A 250 0.58 -15.69 -0.80
CA GLU A 250 1.97 -15.37 -0.48
C GLU A 250 2.63 -14.54 -1.59
N PHE A 251 2.27 -14.77 -2.86
CA PHE A 251 2.77 -13.99 -3.98
C PHE A 251 2.24 -12.54 -3.96
N ILE A 252 0.97 -12.33 -3.61
CA ILE A 252 0.41 -10.99 -3.40
C ILE A 252 1.09 -10.31 -2.21
N ALA A 253 1.34 -11.05 -1.13
CA ALA A 253 2.03 -10.55 0.05
C ALA A 253 3.49 -10.18 -0.25
N PHE A 254 4.18 -10.98 -1.07
CA PHE A 254 5.54 -10.72 -1.52
C PHE A 254 5.66 -9.37 -2.25
N GLU A 255 4.77 -9.11 -3.22
CA GLU A 255 4.75 -7.83 -3.95
C GLU A 255 4.38 -6.68 -3.01
N THR A 256 3.38 -6.87 -2.15
CA THR A 256 2.96 -5.85 -1.16
C THR A 256 4.10 -5.49 -0.20
N ALA A 257 4.82 -6.49 0.31
CA ALA A 257 5.95 -6.30 1.22
C ALA A 257 7.08 -5.51 0.54
N TYR A 258 7.40 -5.79 -0.72
CA TYR A 258 8.39 -5.04 -1.48
C TYR A 258 8.05 -3.54 -1.54
N TRP A 259 6.81 -3.22 -1.92
CA TRP A 259 6.37 -1.83 -2.02
C TRP A 259 6.21 -1.16 -0.65
N GLN A 260 5.83 -1.88 0.40
CA GLN A 260 5.84 -1.36 1.77
C GLN A 260 7.26 -1.05 2.28
N VAL A 261 8.27 -1.82 1.87
CA VAL A 261 9.66 -1.59 2.31
C VAL A 261 10.31 -0.45 1.53
N ARG A 262 10.07 -0.36 0.23
CA ARG A 262 10.81 0.55 -0.65
C ARG A 262 10.06 1.79 -1.11
N SER A 263 8.74 1.86 -0.94
CA SER A 263 8.03 3.11 -1.22
C SER A 263 8.46 4.19 -0.22
N PRO A 264 8.64 5.45 -0.66
CA PRO A 264 8.88 6.58 0.24
C PRO A 264 7.81 6.68 1.33
N VAL A 265 6.57 6.26 1.03
CA VAL A 265 5.46 6.26 1.99
C VAL A 265 5.65 5.23 3.10
N GLY A 266 6.15 4.02 2.78
CA GLY A 266 6.47 3.01 3.79
C GLY A 266 7.59 3.44 4.75
N PHE A 267 8.50 4.31 4.31
CA PHE A 267 9.54 4.90 5.15
C PHE A 267 8.98 5.89 6.17
N TYR A 268 8.06 6.79 5.77
CA TYR A 268 7.42 7.73 6.69
C TYR A 268 6.55 7.04 7.76
N PHE A 269 5.84 5.96 7.41
CA PHE A 269 5.07 5.19 8.39
C PHE A 269 5.95 4.36 9.34
N ARG A 270 7.09 3.81 8.87
CA ARG A 270 8.04 3.11 9.76
C ARG A 270 8.74 4.06 10.74
N LEU A 271 9.12 5.26 10.30
CA LEU A 271 9.72 6.26 11.18
C LEU A 271 8.77 6.67 12.31
N ARG A 272 7.47 6.86 12.02
CA ARG A 272 6.50 7.17 13.07
C ARG A 272 6.31 6.03 14.08
N HIS A 273 6.49 4.77 13.66
CA HIS A 273 6.40 3.63 14.58
C HIS A 273 7.67 3.40 15.40
N ARG A 274 8.83 3.83 14.90
CA ARG A 274 10.13 3.69 15.57
C ARG A 274 10.48 4.89 16.46
N ASP A 275 9.99 6.07 16.12
CA ASP A 275 10.12 7.30 16.92
C ASP A 275 8.98 7.48 17.94
N GLY A 276 8.00 6.57 17.94
CA GLY A 276 7.00 6.41 19.01
C GLY A 276 7.55 5.76 20.28
N LEU A 277 8.79 5.24 20.25
CA LEU A 277 9.50 4.90 21.47
C LEU A 277 10.10 6.19 22.03
N CYS A 278 9.30 6.93 22.80
CA CYS A 278 9.77 7.97 23.71
C CYS A 278 11.07 7.51 24.38
N ARG A 279 12.21 8.07 23.96
CA ARG A 279 13.39 8.12 24.84
C ARG A 279 12.92 8.88 26.07
N ARG A 280 12.79 8.17 27.20
CA ARG A 280 12.79 8.80 28.52
C ARG A 280 14.09 9.61 28.62
N GLY A 281 14.00 10.91 28.39
CA GLY A 281 15.17 11.79 28.44
C GLY A 281 15.06 12.95 27.47
N GLY A 282 14.23 13.93 27.81
CA GLY A 282 14.58 15.36 27.82
C GLY A 282 15.07 16.10 26.57
N ASP A 283 15.36 15.48 25.43
CA ASP A 283 16.01 16.19 24.31
C ASP A 283 15.09 16.31 23.09
N CYS A 284 14.47 17.49 22.95
CA CYS A 284 13.85 17.92 21.70
C CYS A 284 14.95 18.42 20.74
N LEU A 285 14.99 17.89 19.51
CA LEU A 285 15.87 18.36 18.44
C LEU A 285 15.69 19.87 18.15
N PRO A 286 16.78 20.62 17.89
CA PRO A 286 16.72 22.05 17.62
C PRO A 286 16.30 22.28 16.17
N GLY A 287 15.02 22.59 15.94
CA GLY A 287 14.54 22.89 14.58
C GLY A 287 13.27 23.71 14.48
N VAL A 288 12.53 23.94 15.57
CA VAL A 288 11.31 24.75 15.55
C VAL A 288 11.26 25.61 16.81
N VAL A 289 12.11 26.64 16.88
CA VAL A 289 11.94 27.75 17.82
C VAL A 289 11.59 29.00 17.03
N HIS A 290 10.38 29.03 16.48
CA HIS A 290 9.75 30.32 16.20
C HIS A 290 9.14 30.86 17.50
N ARG A 291 9.97 31.61 18.21
CA ARG A 291 9.61 32.79 19.02
C ARG A 291 8.24 32.71 19.70
N CYS A 292 8.14 31.95 20.79
CA CYS A 292 7.12 32.21 21.81
C CYS A 292 7.54 33.50 22.55
N GLU A 293 7.18 34.67 22.01
CA GLU A 293 7.19 35.90 22.80
C GLU A 293 6.19 35.72 23.95
N CYS A 294 6.73 35.58 25.15
CA CYS A 294 5.98 35.51 26.40
C CYS A 294 5.33 36.89 26.63
N PRO A 295 3.99 37.01 26.74
CA PRO A 295 3.38 38.26 27.19
C PRO A 295 3.55 38.36 28.70
N TYR A 296 4.78 38.60 29.16
CA TYR A 296 5.14 38.68 30.57
C TYR A 296 4.47 39.89 31.27
N SER A 297 4.01 40.88 30.51
CA SER A 297 3.37 42.09 31.03
C SER A 297 1.97 41.88 31.61
N ARG A 298 1.26 40.79 31.30
CA ARG A 298 -0.06 40.49 31.91
C ARG A 298 -0.01 39.49 33.06
N VAL A 299 1.15 38.86 33.31
CA VAL A 299 1.28 37.87 34.39
C VAL A 299 1.42 38.57 35.75
N CYS A 300 2.05 39.75 35.79
CA CYS A 300 2.20 40.52 37.03
C CYS A 300 0.89 41.13 37.54
N ASP A 301 -0.08 41.44 36.67
CA ASP A 301 -1.38 42.01 37.10
C ASP A 301 -2.33 40.98 37.71
N LEU A 302 -2.11 39.68 37.50
CA LEU A 302 -2.97 38.60 38.02
C LEU A 302 -2.40 37.91 39.26
N GLN A 303 -1.11 38.12 39.57
CA GLN A 303 -0.49 37.64 40.80
C GLN A 303 -0.91 38.46 42.04
N SER A 304 -1.40 39.69 41.85
CA SER A 304 -2.00 40.52 42.90
C SER A 304 -3.39 40.02 43.37
N HIS A 305 -3.99 39.07 42.66
CA HIS A 305 -5.32 38.50 42.97
C HIS A 305 -5.31 37.03 43.45
N GLY A 306 -4.15 36.47 43.80
CA GLY A 306 -4.08 35.26 44.65
C GLY A 306 -4.46 33.92 44.00
N LEU A 307 -4.14 33.68 42.72
CA LEU A 307 -4.33 32.37 42.07
C LEU A 307 -3.03 31.55 42.02
N SER A 308 -3.10 30.25 42.36
CA SER A 308 -1.94 29.36 42.50
C SER A 308 -1.40 28.78 41.18
N GLU A 309 -0.07 28.60 41.08
CA GLU A 309 0.68 28.05 39.92
C GLU A 309 0.12 26.74 39.35
N SER A 310 -0.51 25.91 40.21
CA SER A 310 -1.06 24.61 39.84
C SER A 310 -2.21 24.66 38.82
N LEU A 311 -2.90 25.80 38.70
CA LEU A 311 -3.97 26.00 37.73
C LEU A 311 -3.43 26.26 36.32
N PHE A 312 -2.26 26.91 36.22
CA PHE A 312 -1.70 27.37 34.95
C PHE A 312 -1.06 26.21 34.16
N LEU A 313 -0.30 25.34 34.82
CA LEU A 313 0.28 24.14 34.21
C LEU A 313 -0.80 23.14 33.74
N ARG A 314 -1.90 23.00 34.49
CA ARG A 314 -3.05 22.19 34.07
C ARG A 314 -3.86 22.81 32.92
N GLY A 315 -3.84 24.12 32.77
CA GLY A 315 -4.46 24.85 31.66
C GLY A 315 -3.65 24.76 30.37
N GLY A 316 -2.33 24.88 30.47
CA GLY A 316 -1.40 24.80 29.32
C GLY A 316 -1.38 23.42 28.65
N VAL A 317 -1.30 22.34 29.44
CA VAL A 317 -1.32 20.96 28.90
C VAL A 317 -2.66 20.62 28.25
N ARG A 318 -3.79 21.06 28.82
CA ARG A 318 -5.13 20.85 28.23
C ARG A 318 -5.40 21.70 26.99
N ARG A 319 -4.73 22.84 26.84
CA ARG A 319 -4.81 23.68 25.63
C ARG A 319 -4.37 22.92 24.38
N SER A 320 -3.41 22.00 24.50
CA SER A 320 -2.92 21.18 23.37
C SER A 320 -3.82 19.99 23.03
N HIS A 321 -4.61 19.47 23.99
CA HIS A 321 -5.48 18.30 23.80
C HIS A 321 -6.93 18.66 23.40
N TYR A 322 -7.36 19.90 23.61
CA TYR A 322 -8.70 20.36 23.19
C TYR A 322 -8.91 20.43 21.67
N PRO A 323 -7.94 20.79 20.81
CA PRO A 323 -8.17 20.80 19.36
C PRO A 323 -8.16 19.40 18.73
N SER A 324 -7.65 18.36 19.40
CA SER A 324 -7.53 17.01 18.82
C SER A 324 -8.68 16.04 19.15
N GLY A 325 -9.50 16.33 20.16
CA GLY A 325 -10.57 15.42 20.62
C GLY A 325 -11.89 15.43 19.82
N PRO A 326 -12.45 16.59 19.43
CA PRO A 326 -13.79 16.63 18.81
C PRO A 326 -13.80 16.45 17.29
N TRP A 327 -12.65 16.59 16.62
CA TRP A 327 -12.55 16.59 15.15
C TRP A 327 -12.17 15.21 14.55
N ILE A 328 -11.93 14.19 15.38
CA ILE A 328 -11.73 12.80 14.93
C ILE A 328 -13.08 12.11 14.66
N TYR A 329 -14.22 12.72 15.05
CA TYR A 329 -15.57 12.21 14.79
C TYR A 329 -16.61 13.29 14.43
N PRO A 330 -16.49 14.01 13.29
CA PRO A 330 -17.64 14.57 12.61
C PRO A 330 -18.11 13.57 11.56
N ARG A 331 -19.38 13.16 11.71
CA ARG A 331 -20.22 12.42 10.76
C ARG A 331 -19.72 12.49 9.30
N CYS A 332 -19.46 11.32 8.72
CA CYS A 332 -19.22 11.02 7.30
C CYS A 332 -20.39 11.40 6.34
N HIS A 333 -21.16 12.45 6.62
CA HIS A 333 -22.34 12.87 5.85
C HIS A 333 -22.23 14.33 5.42
N SER A 334 -21.32 14.64 4.48
CA SER A 334 -21.44 15.84 3.62
C SER A 334 -20.47 15.90 2.43
N ALA A 335 -19.81 14.79 2.05
CA ALA A 335 -18.88 14.79 0.91
C ALA A 335 -18.96 13.50 0.09
N TYR A 336 -20.16 12.99 -0.18
CA TYR A 336 -20.38 11.96 -1.18
C TYR A 336 -21.71 12.19 -1.87
N GLY A 337 -21.65 12.84 -3.04
CA GLY A 337 -22.65 12.63 -4.07
C GLY A 337 -22.43 11.23 -4.65
N THR A 338 -23.39 10.34 -4.38
CA THR A 338 -23.75 9.21 -5.23
C THR A 338 -22.71 8.09 -5.42
N VAL A 339 -22.48 7.25 -4.41
CA VAL A 339 -22.25 5.79 -4.62
C VAL A 339 -22.83 5.03 -3.42
N TRP A 340 -23.82 4.18 -3.70
CA TRP A 340 -24.46 3.26 -2.74
C TRP A 340 -23.61 2.02 -2.51
N PHE A 341 -23.32 1.66 -1.25
CA PHE A 341 -23.02 0.27 -0.87
C PHE A 341 -23.71 -0.05 0.47
N GLY A 342 -24.55 -1.08 0.46
CA GLY A 342 -25.24 -1.67 1.61
C GLY A 342 -24.35 -2.61 2.44
N PRO A 343 -24.89 -3.27 3.49
CA PRO A 343 -24.18 -3.43 4.75
C PRO A 343 -23.46 -4.79 4.90
N ILE A 344 -22.20 -4.75 5.34
CA ILE A 344 -21.53 -5.86 6.01
C ILE A 344 -21.00 -5.31 7.34
N CYS A 345 -21.80 -5.43 8.39
CA CYS A 345 -21.37 -5.24 9.78
C CYS A 345 -22.35 -5.96 10.68
N ASN A 346 -22.19 -7.28 10.83
CA ASN A 346 -22.80 -8.00 11.94
C ASN A 346 -22.00 -9.26 12.28
N SER A 347 -20.93 -9.08 13.05
CA SER A 347 -20.40 -10.08 13.98
C SER A 347 -19.13 -9.51 14.61
N LEU A 348 -19.18 -9.21 15.91
CA LEU A 348 -18.07 -9.34 16.87
C LEU A 348 -18.55 -8.75 18.21
N THR A 349 -19.26 -9.58 18.98
CA THR A 349 -19.42 -9.43 20.43
C THR A 349 -18.13 -9.86 21.11
N PRO A 350 -17.61 -9.14 22.13
CA PRO A 350 -16.58 -9.69 23.01
C PRO A 350 -17.22 -10.39 24.21
N ILE A 351 -16.94 -11.68 24.33
CA ILE A 351 -17.13 -12.48 25.55
C ILE A 351 -16.00 -12.12 26.52
N TYR A 352 -16.34 -11.67 27.73
CA TYR A 352 -15.43 -11.64 28.87
C TYR A 352 -16.16 -12.25 30.07
N ASP A 353 -15.65 -13.37 30.58
CA ASP A 353 -16.01 -13.91 31.88
C ASP A 353 -14.75 -14.38 32.63
N HIS A 354 -14.86 -14.31 33.96
CA HIS A 354 -14.09 -14.92 35.04
C HIS A 354 -12.92 -14.16 35.70
N ARG A 355 -13.32 -13.47 36.78
CA ARG A 355 -12.97 -13.63 38.22
C ARG A 355 -11.51 -13.52 38.74
N PRO A 356 -11.35 -13.07 40.01
CA PRO A 356 -10.09 -12.59 40.58
C PRO A 356 -9.37 -13.66 41.42
N SER A 357 -8.05 -13.53 41.57
CA SER A 357 -7.30 -14.21 42.64
C SER A 357 -6.16 -13.34 43.16
N ASP A 358 -6.10 -13.27 44.50
CA ASP A 358 -5.02 -12.78 45.34
C ASP A 358 -3.67 -13.41 44.96
N HIS A 359 -2.59 -12.64 45.02
CA HIS A 359 -1.35 -13.05 45.70
C HIS A 359 -0.40 -11.86 45.93
N SER A 360 0.07 -11.80 47.17
CA SER A 360 1.02 -10.88 47.78
C SER A 360 2.47 -11.20 47.38
N ILE A 361 3.27 -10.18 47.00
CA ILE A 361 4.75 -10.27 47.02
C ILE A 361 5.38 -8.93 47.44
N ARG A 362 5.95 -8.95 48.66
CA ARG A 362 7.16 -8.32 49.21
C ARG A 362 7.67 -6.95 48.69
N THR A 363 7.78 -6.03 49.65
CA THR A 363 8.67 -4.86 49.70
C THR A 363 10.12 -5.25 50.01
N ASP A 364 11.10 -4.55 49.43
CA ASP A 364 12.31 -4.05 50.12
C ASP A 364 13.22 -3.18 49.21
N GLY A 365 13.69 -2.05 49.77
CA GLY A 365 14.83 -1.21 49.33
C GLY A 365 14.57 -0.23 48.17
N GLY A 366 14.91 1.07 48.19
CA GLY A 366 15.65 1.93 49.11
C GLY A 366 15.80 3.33 48.47
N ASP A 367 15.84 4.33 49.35
CA ASP A 367 16.36 5.71 49.23
C ASP A 367 15.70 6.82 48.39
N VAL A 368 15.35 7.87 49.14
CA VAL A 368 14.85 9.19 48.76
C VAL A 368 16.01 10.19 48.89
N TYR A 369 16.29 10.96 47.83
CA TYR A 369 17.17 12.15 47.92
C TYR A 369 16.41 13.41 47.46
N PRO A 370 16.50 14.53 48.20
CA PRO A 370 15.88 15.80 47.82
C PRO A 370 16.85 16.64 46.96
N PHE A 371 16.39 17.15 45.81
CA PHE A 371 17.16 18.13 45.04
C PHE A 371 16.96 19.55 45.59
N ARG A 372 18.05 20.13 46.10
CA ARG A 372 18.21 21.57 46.41
C ARG A 372 18.44 22.36 45.11
N CYS A 373 17.76 23.48 44.95
CA CYS A 373 18.08 24.51 43.96
C CYS A 373 19.30 25.32 44.43
N ASN A 374 20.38 25.33 43.65
CA ASN A 374 21.46 26.32 43.77
C ASN A 374 21.28 27.39 42.69
N SER A 375 21.18 28.64 43.13
CA SER A 375 21.21 29.84 42.32
C SER A 375 22.65 30.19 41.96
N HIS A 376 23.00 30.19 40.66
CA HIS A 376 24.20 30.86 40.18
C HIS A 376 23.83 32.23 39.61
N SER A 377 24.30 33.27 40.29
CA SER A 377 24.38 34.64 39.81
C SER A 377 25.67 34.81 38.98
N GLU A 378 25.54 35.20 37.72
CA GLU A 378 26.63 35.78 36.93
C GLU A 378 26.62 37.30 37.08
N THR A 379 27.79 37.88 37.35
CA THR A 379 28.11 39.29 37.06
C THR A 379 29.54 39.38 36.50
N PRO A 380 29.85 40.40 35.68
CA PRO A 380 30.80 40.31 34.58
C PRO A 380 32.18 40.86 34.94
N VAL A 381 33.20 40.49 34.16
CA VAL A 381 34.54 41.10 34.23
C VAL A 381 34.78 41.94 32.96
N ARG A 382 35.31 43.15 33.18
CA ARG A 382 35.82 44.10 32.18
C ARG A 382 37.07 43.58 31.47
#